data_AF-A0AAE1IJJ5-F1
#
_entry.id   AF-A0AAE1IJJ5-F1
#
_cell.length_a   1.000
_cell.length_b   1.000
_cell.length_c   1.000
_cell.angle_alpha   90.00
_cell.angle_beta   90.00
_cell.angle_gamma   90.00
#
_symmetry.space_group_name_H-M   'P 1'
#
loop_
_entity.id
_entity.type
_entity.pdbx_description
1 polymer ?
#
loop_
_entity_poly.entity_id
_entity_poly.type
_entity_poly.pdbx_seq_one_letter_code
_entity_poly.pdbx_strand_id
1 'polypeptide(L)'
;MSSSGDSLSMVDADSVSSNALWILTPTTKSNYYRLHTVARGVGKSLDVINDGVENINLHMADTGDFSGQFWRFDNWTPCGQCYPYRLSNTFTGQDKHLDVYSDTFVAHLAGGNHSGQHWELVLTSTVAPLADASTTSKS
;
A
#
# COMPACT_ATOMS: atom_id res chain seq x y z
N MET A 1 -13.22 -11.97 17.79
CA MET A 1 -11.76 -11.74 17.76
C MET A 1 -11.30 -12.06 16.34
N SER A 2 -11.05 -11.03 15.53
CA SER A 2 -10.41 -11.18 14.22
C SER A 2 -8.97 -10.71 14.36
N SER A 3 -8.05 -11.48 13.81
CA SER A 3 -6.61 -11.39 14.00
C SER A 3 -6.06 -10.00 13.69
N SER A 4 -5.36 -9.40 14.66
CA SER A 4 -4.59 -8.17 14.53
C SER A 4 -3.37 -8.29 13.59
N GLY A 5 -3.28 -9.34 12.78
CA GLY A 5 -2.12 -9.70 11.96
C GLY A 5 -2.23 -9.35 10.48
N ASP A 6 -3.39 -8.86 10.01
CA ASP A 6 -3.63 -8.55 8.60
C ASP A 6 -3.84 -7.05 8.32
N SER A 7 -3.75 -6.19 9.35
CA SER A 7 -3.85 -4.74 9.18
C SER A 7 -2.58 -4.18 8.52
N LEU A 8 -2.76 -3.32 7.52
CA LEU A 8 -1.67 -2.62 6.85
C LEU A 8 -1.28 -1.37 7.67
N SER A 9 0.02 -1.20 7.94
CA SER A 9 0.57 0.00 8.58
C SER A 9 1.92 0.35 7.96
N MET A 10 2.31 1.63 8.03
CA MET A 10 3.67 2.01 7.63
C MET A 10 4.70 1.46 8.60
N VAL A 11 5.86 1.11 8.06
CA VAL A 11 7.06 0.75 8.81
C VAL A 11 8.19 1.69 8.41
N ASP A 12 9.23 1.72 9.22
CA ASP A 12 10.46 2.43 8.88
C ASP A 12 11.00 1.92 7.53
N ALA A 13 11.34 2.85 6.64
CA ALA A 13 11.81 2.55 5.29
C ALA A 13 13.16 1.80 5.29
N ASP A 14 13.94 1.89 6.36
CA ASP A 14 15.20 1.15 6.53
C ASP A 14 14.96 -0.25 7.13
N SER A 15 13.75 -0.52 7.65
CA SER A 15 13.36 -1.80 8.25
C SER A 15 12.68 -2.71 7.23
N VAL A 16 13.38 -2.96 6.13
CA VAL A 16 12.84 -3.64 4.95
C VAL A 16 12.81 -5.14 5.17
N SER A 17 11.64 -5.66 5.54
CA SER A 17 11.33 -7.09 5.51
C SER A 17 10.49 -7.45 4.29
N SER A 18 10.33 -8.75 4.02
CA SER A 18 9.43 -9.22 2.96
C SER A 18 7.96 -8.80 3.13
N ASN A 19 7.56 -8.34 4.33
CA ASN A 19 6.22 -7.77 4.56
C ASN A 19 6.08 -6.33 4.01
N ALA A 20 7.19 -5.60 3.87
CA ALA A 20 7.20 -4.22 3.36
C ALA A 20 7.57 -4.14 1.86
N LEU A 21 7.98 -5.27 1.26
CA LEU A 21 8.25 -5.36 -0.17
C LEU A 21 6.99 -5.76 -0.93
N TRP A 22 6.70 -5.02 -2.00
CA TRP A 22 5.46 -5.16 -2.77
C TRP A 22 5.68 -5.74 -4.16
N ILE A 23 4.76 -6.60 -4.59
CA ILE A 23 4.62 -7.09 -5.96
C ILE A 23 3.33 -6.49 -6.51
N LEU A 24 3.42 -5.81 -7.65
CA LEU A 24 2.27 -5.30 -8.38
C LEU A 24 2.00 -6.26 -9.54
N THR A 25 0.82 -6.87 -9.58
CA THR A 25 0.39 -7.70 -10.72
C THR A 25 -0.71 -7.01 -11.51
N PRO A 26 -0.65 -7.01 -12.86
CA PRO A 26 -1.73 -6.46 -13.67
C PRO A 26 -3.01 -7.27 -13.48
N THR A 27 -4.15 -6.61 -13.56
CA THR A 27 -5.47 -7.26 -13.49
C THR A 27 -6.13 -7.37 -14.87
N THR A 28 -7.30 -8.01 -14.91
CA THR A 28 -8.19 -8.01 -16.08
C THR A 28 -8.76 -6.63 -16.39
N LYS A 29 -8.72 -5.69 -15.43
CA LYS A 29 -9.19 -4.32 -15.61
C LYS A 29 -8.00 -3.41 -15.94
N SER A 30 -8.07 -2.78 -17.11
CA SER A 30 -7.01 -1.86 -17.58
C SER A 30 -6.72 -0.77 -16.55
N ASN A 31 -5.43 -0.49 -16.32
CA ASN A 31 -4.91 0.45 -15.31
C ASN A 31 -5.15 0.09 -13.85
N TYR A 32 -5.62 -1.12 -13.55
CA TYR A 32 -5.72 -1.63 -12.19
C TYR A 32 -4.75 -2.77 -11.95
N TYR A 33 -4.17 -2.77 -10.75
CA TYR A 33 -3.20 -3.72 -10.26
C TYR A 33 -3.70 -4.36 -8.98
N ARG A 34 -3.22 -5.56 -8.69
CA ARG A 34 -3.26 -6.13 -7.34
C ARG A 34 -1.94 -5.86 -6.66
N LEU A 35 -2.01 -5.53 -5.38
CA LEU A 35 -0.87 -5.26 -4.52
C LEU A 35 -0.69 -6.45 -3.58
N HIS A 36 0.47 -7.07 -3.63
CA HIS A 36 0.83 -8.22 -2.81
C HIS A 36 2.07 -7.89 -2.00
N THR A 37 2.18 -8.42 -0.78
CA THR A 37 3.48 -8.43 -0.10
C THR A 37 4.29 -9.64 -0.56
N VAL A 38 5.62 -9.50 -0.64
CA VAL A 38 6.52 -10.63 -0.96
C VAL A 38 6.31 -11.76 0.06
N ALA A 39 6.11 -11.43 1.34
CA ALA A 39 5.90 -12.39 2.42
C ALA A 39 4.67 -13.29 2.21
N ARG A 40 3.58 -12.76 1.64
CA ARG A 40 2.33 -13.51 1.44
C ARG A 40 2.17 -14.05 0.02
N GLY A 41 3.00 -13.57 -0.90
CA GLY A 41 2.97 -13.95 -2.32
C GLY A 41 1.70 -13.51 -3.03
N VAL A 42 1.61 -13.85 -4.32
CA VAL A 42 0.51 -13.42 -5.20
C VAL A 42 -0.86 -14.04 -4.85
N GLY A 43 -0.89 -15.02 -3.96
CA GLY A 43 -2.12 -15.62 -3.44
C GLY A 43 -2.88 -14.73 -2.45
N LYS A 44 -2.25 -13.68 -1.91
CA LYS A 44 -2.90 -12.70 -1.04
C LYS A 44 -2.78 -11.29 -1.61
N SER A 45 -3.88 -10.54 -1.64
CA SER A 45 -3.93 -9.16 -2.17
C SER A 45 -4.41 -8.17 -1.10
N LEU A 46 -3.90 -6.94 -1.17
CA LEU A 46 -4.45 -5.83 -0.39
C LEU A 46 -5.90 -5.60 -0.81
N ASP A 47 -6.81 -5.64 0.14
CA ASP A 47 -8.26 -5.54 -0.06
C ASP A 47 -8.88 -4.58 0.95
N VAL A 48 -10.01 -4.01 0.56
CA VAL A 48 -10.87 -3.20 1.43
C VAL A 48 -11.77 -4.13 2.23
N ILE A 49 -11.77 -3.97 3.54
CA ILE A 49 -12.69 -4.71 4.41
C ILE A 49 -14.10 -4.24 4.10
N ASN A 50 -14.93 -5.16 3.61
CA ASN A 50 -16.35 -4.94 3.35
C ASN A 50 -17.20 -5.71 4.37
N ASP A 51 -17.36 -5.14 5.56
CA ASP A 51 -18.12 -5.73 6.68
C ASP A 51 -19.48 -5.06 6.91
N GLY A 52 -19.86 -4.11 6.04
CA GLY A 52 -21.13 -3.38 6.12
C GLY A 52 -21.11 -2.14 7.00
N VAL A 53 -19.96 -1.76 7.57
CA VAL A 53 -19.72 -0.49 8.27
C VAL A 53 -18.97 0.47 7.32
N GLU A 54 -18.51 1.64 7.77
CA GLU A 54 -17.63 2.51 6.97
C GLU A 54 -16.43 1.70 6.44
N ASN A 55 -16.51 1.31 5.16
CA ASN A 55 -15.58 0.40 4.49
C ASN A 55 -14.29 1.13 4.09
N ILE A 56 -13.55 1.60 5.09
CA ILE A 56 -12.31 2.35 4.94
C ILE A 56 -11.08 1.58 5.44
N ASN A 57 -11.28 0.44 6.08
CA ASN A 57 -10.19 -0.37 6.63
C ASN A 57 -9.65 -1.35 5.57
N LEU A 58 -8.39 -1.76 5.76
CA LEU A 58 -7.64 -2.58 4.81
C LEU A 58 -7.13 -3.87 5.45
N HIS A 59 -7.05 -4.93 4.64
CA HIS A 59 -6.40 -6.17 5.02
C HIS A 59 -5.74 -6.92 3.84
N MET A 60 -4.99 -7.99 4.13
CA MET A 60 -4.52 -8.93 3.10
C MET A 60 -5.49 -10.12 2.97
N ALA A 61 -6.27 -10.15 1.89
CA ALA A 61 -7.27 -11.19 1.60
C ALA A 61 -6.77 -12.22 0.58
N ASP A 62 -7.50 -13.33 0.41
CA ASP A 62 -7.29 -14.21 -0.73
C ASP A 62 -7.48 -13.46 -2.05
N THR A 63 -6.54 -13.64 -2.97
CA THR A 63 -6.59 -13.01 -4.28
C THR A 63 -7.80 -13.50 -5.06
N GLY A 64 -8.66 -12.57 -5.48
CA GLY A 64 -9.89 -12.88 -6.21
C GLY A 64 -10.42 -11.70 -7.02
N ASP A 65 -11.64 -11.83 -7.54
CA ASP A 65 -12.35 -10.77 -8.26
C ASP A 65 -13.19 -9.92 -7.31
N PHE A 66 -12.52 -9.31 -6.34
CA PHE A 66 -13.14 -8.46 -5.33
C PHE A 66 -12.81 -7.01 -5.62
N SER A 67 -13.81 -6.13 -5.65
CA SER A 67 -13.63 -4.73 -6.06
C SER A 67 -12.65 -3.93 -5.19
N GLY A 68 -12.41 -4.36 -3.94
CA GLY A 68 -11.41 -3.74 -3.06
C GLY A 68 -9.97 -4.12 -3.39
N GLN A 69 -9.74 -5.14 -4.23
CA GLN A 69 -8.41 -5.61 -4.65
C GLN A 69 -7.90 -4.96 -5.94
N PHE A 70 -8.72 -4.16 -6.61
CA PHE A 70 -8.36 -3.46 -7.83
C PHE A 70 -7.88 -2.06 -7.50
N TRP A 71 -6.56 -1.89 -7.46
CA TRP A 71 -5.91 -0.62 -7.13
C TRP A 71 -5.42 0.11 -8.36
N ARG A 72 -5.62 1.41 -8.41
CA ARG A 72 -5.15 2.30 -9.47
C ARG A 72 -4.21 3.33 -8.90
N PHE A 73 -3.15 3.62 -9.64
CA PHE A 73 -2.18 4.65 -9.34
C PHE A 73 -2.52 5.90 -10.16
N ASP A 74 -3.03 6.91 -9.48
CA ASP A 74 -3.39 8.20 -10.08
C ASP A 74 -2.21 9.17 -9.93
N ASN A 75 -1.80 9.81 -11.02
CA ASN A 75 -0.75 10.82 -10.97
C ASN A 75 -1.18 12.00 -10.09
N TRP A 76 -0.30 12.36 -9.17
CA TRP A 76 -0.45 13.44 -8.21
C TRP A 76 0.84 14.22 -8.13
N THR A 77 0.95 15.27 -8.94
CA THR A 77 2.16 16.10 -9.00
C THR A 77 1.83 17.57 -8.75
N PRO A 78 1.26 17.94 -7.59
CA PRO A 78 1.13 19.35 -7.25
C PRO A 78 2.53 19.94 -7.02
N CYS A 79 2.83 21.05 -7.71
CA CYS A 79 3.95 21.95 -7.44
C CYS A 79 5.31 21.31 -7.12
N GLY A 80 5.75 20.31 -7.91
CA GLY A 80 7.11 19.75 -7.78
C GLY A 80 7.35 18.84 -6.57
N GLN A 81 6.30 18.29 -5.96
CA GLN A 81 6.42 17.33 -4.86
C GLN A 81 7.02 15.98 -5.30
N CYS A 82 7.67 15.31 -4.33
CA CYS A 82 8.43 14.06 -4.50
C CYS A 82 7.58 12.77 -4.45
N TYR A 83 6.25 12.88 -4.33
CA TYR A 83 5.35 11.73 -4.14
C TYR A 83 4.25 11.73 -5.23
N PRO A 84 4.55 11.18 -6.42
CA PRO A 84 3.78 11.43 -7.62
C PRO A 84 2.48 10.64 -7.72
N TYR A 85 2.09 9.87 -6.70
CA TYR A 85 0.93 8.99 -6.77
C TYR A 85 -0.06 9.19 -5.62
N ARG A 86 -1.34 9.03 -5.95
CA ARG A 86 -2.38 8.63 -5.00
C ARG A 86 -2.95 7.29 -5.45
N LEU A 87 -3.34 6.45 -4.50
CA LEU A 87 -3.89 5.13 -4.82
C LEU A 87 -5.38 5.10 -4.52
N SER A 88 -6.20 4.74 -5.49
CA SER A 88 -7.64 4.53 -5.34
C SER A 88 -8.00 3.08 -5.68
N ASN A 89 -9.21 2.64 -5.31
CA ASN A 89 -9.69 1.29 -5.65
C ASN A 89 -11.11 1.30 -6.20
N THR A 90 -11.56 0.17 -6.76
CA THR A 90 -12.89 0.12 -7.40
C THR A 90 -14.05 -0.04 -6.42
N PHE A 91 -13.79 -0.38 -5.17
CA PHE A 91 -14.81 -0.53 -4.13
C PHE A 91 -15.22 0.83 -3.56
N THR A 92 -14.27 1.61 -3.07
CA THR A 92 -14.54 2.93 -2.46
C THR A 92 -14.68 4.05 -3.49
N GLY A 93 -14.34 3.78 -4.75
CA GLY A 93 -14.33 4.76 -5.82
C GLY A 93 -13.07 5.63 -5.83
N GLN A 94 -13.02 6.55 -6.79
CA GLN A 94 -11.83 7.36 -7.09
C GLN A 94 -11.65 8.55 -6.17
N ASP A 95 -12.67 8.90 -5.39
CA ASP A 95 -12.63 10.05 -4.47
C ASP A 95 -12.00 9.70 -3.11
N LYS A 96 -11.80 8.41 -2.83
CA LYS A 96 -11.16 7.90 -1.62
C LYS A 96 -9.84 7.24 -1.97
N HIS A 97 -8.80 7.61 -1.22
CA HIS A 97 -7.43 7.21 -1.50
C HIS A 97 -6.81 6.52 -0.30
N LEU A 98 -5.83 5.65 -0.57
CA LEU A 98 -4.98 5.06 0.47
C LEU A 98 -4.32 6.18 1.27
N ASP A 99 -4.57 6.16 2.57
CA ASP A 99 -4.11 7.12 3.57
C ASP A 99 -3.57 6.36 4.78
N VAL A 100 -2.93 7.07 5.69
CA VAL A 100 -2.38 6.56 6.95
C VAL A 100 -2.71 7.54 8.06
N TYR A 101 -3.17 7.04 9.20
CA TYR A 101 -3.35 7.90 10.36
C TYR A 101 -2.01 8.43 10.85
N SER A 102 -1.92 9.71 11.19
CA SER A 102 -0.66 10.36 11.58
C SER A 102 -0.07 9.89 12.90
N ASP A 103 -0.88 9.25 13.76
CA ASP A 103 -0.52 8.80 15.09
C ASP A 103 -0.19 7.30 15.16
N THR A 104 -0.97 6.47 14.46
CA THR A 104 -0.85 5.02 14.48
C THR A 104 -0.18 4.45 13.23
N PHE A 105 -0.10 5.25 12.16
CA PHE A 105 0.34 4.85 10.83
C PHE A 105 -0.43 3.68 10.22
N VAL A 106 -1.58 3.33 10.79
CA VAL A 106 -2.49 2.33 10.23
C VAL A 106 -3.11 2.89 8.97
N ALA A 107 -3.11 2.07 7.92
CA ALA A 107 -3.65 2.44 6.63
C ALA A 107 -5.17 2.42 6.62
N HIS A 108 -5.76 3.39 5.93
CA HIS A 108 -7.21 3.51 5.75
C HIS A 108 -7.52 4.19 4.40
N LEU A 109 -8.80 4.32 4.07
CA LEU A 109 -9.26 5.08 2.91
C LEU A 109 -9.89 6.40 3.34
N ALA A 110 -9.41 7.51 2.80
CA ALA A 110 -9.94 8.83 3.08
C ALA A 110 -10.09 9.69 1.81
N GLY A 111 -11.03 10.64 1.86
CA GLY A 111 -11.13 11.69 0.84
C GLY A 111 -10.18 12.84 1.14
N GLY A 112 -10.35 13.97 0.45
CA GLY A 112 -9.61 15.20 0.73
C GLY A 112 -8.20 15.23 0.13
N ASN A 113 -7.30 15.99 0.76
CA ASN A 113 -5.90 16.11 0.37
C ASN A 113 -5.04 16.11 1.63
N HIS A 114 -4.59 14.93 2.03
CA HIS A 114 -3.77 14.71 3.21
C HIS A 114 -2.39 14.20 2.79
N SER A 115 -1.35 14.58 3.52
CA SER A 115 0.02 14.14 3.20
C SER A 115 0.19 12.63 3.26
N GLY A 116 -0.59 11.93 4.10
CA GLY A 116 -0.61 10.47 4.17
C GLY A 116 -1.17 9.79 2.92
N GLN A 117 -1.69 10.55 1.95
CA GLN A 117 -2.24 10.03 0.71
C GLN A 117 -1.28 10.11 -0.47
N HIS A 118 -0.10 10.71 -0.29
CA HIS A 118 0.86 10.95 -1.36
C HIS A 118 1.96 9.88 -1.27
N TRP A 119 2.05 9.06 -2.31
CA TRP A 119 2.88 7.87 -2.33
C TRP A 119 3.92 7.96 -3.45
N GLU A 120 5.06 7.33 -3.21
CA GLU A 120 6.09 7.07 -4.23
C GLU A 120 6.30 5.56 -4.33
N LEU A 121 6.52 5.08 -5.56
CA LEU A 121 6.93 3.70 -5.82
C LEU A 121 8.45 3.66 -5.98
N VAL A 122 9.15 3.14 -4.97
CA VAL A 122 10.59 2.94 -5.01
C VAL A 122 10.88 1.49 -5.42
N LEU A 123 11.69 1.32 -6.47
CA LEU A 123 12.10 -0.01 -6.92
C LEU A 123 12.95 -0.70 -5.84
N THR A 124 12.72 -1.99 -5.64
CA THR A 124 13.41 -2.77 -4.60
C THR A 124 14.93 -2.80 -4.77
N SER A 125 15.43 -2.71 -6.02
CA SER A 125 16.86 -2.58 -6.32
C SER A 125 17.49 -1.27 -5.81
N THR A 126 16.67 -0.25 -5.56
CA THR A 126 17.09 1.03 -4.97
C THR A 126 17.04 0.98 -3.45
N VAL A 127 16.18 0.12 -2.88
CA VAL A 127 16.02 -0.07 -1.43
C VAL A 127 17.10 -1.01 -0.85
N ALA A 128 17.45 -2.09 -1.55
CA ALA A 128 18.49 -3.04 -1.13
C ALA A 128 19.88 -2.42 -0.85
N PRO A 129 20.42 -1.47 -1.64
CA PRO A 129 21.70 -0.85 -1.34
C PRO A 129 21.71 0.06 -0.10
N LEU A 130 20.56 0.51 0.41
CA LEU A 130 20.49 1.28 1.67
C LEU A 130 20.53 0.35 2.89
N ALA A 131 19.93 -0.84 2.80
CA ALA A 131 19.93 -1.82 3.89
C ALA A 131 21.31 -2.49 4.10
N ASP A 132 22.09 -2.70 3.03
CA ASP A 132 23.43 -3.31 3.11
C ASP A 132 24.55 -2.31 3.52
N ALA A 133 24.28 -0.99 3.49
CA ALA A 133 25.28 0.02 3.84
C ALA A 133 25.46 0.24 5.37
N SER A 134 24.63 -0.38 6.21
CA SER A 134 24.62 -0.14 7.67
C SER A 134 25.42 -1.17 8.50
N THR A 135 26.10 -2.14 7.86
CA THR A 135 26.84 -3.21 8.56
C THR A 135 28.29 -3.34 8.11
N THR A 136 29.07 -2.26 8.06
CA THR A 136 30.54 -2.38 8.23
C THR A 136 31.15 -1.10 8.81
N SER A 137 31.20 -0.99 10.14
CA SER A 137 32.26 -0.24 10.81
C SER A 137 32.38 -0.71 12.27
N LYS A 138 33.41 -1.49 12.54
CA LYS A 138 34.25 -1.35 13.74
C LYS A 138 35.55 -2.11 13.51
N SER A 139 36.62 -1.32 13.44
CA SER A 139 38.04 -1.68 13.53
C SER A 139 38.39 -2.32 14.87
#